data_AF-A0A1H1G9V4-F1
#
_entry.id   AF-A0A1H1G9V4-F1
#
_cell.length_a   1.000
_cell.length_b   1.000
_cell.length_c   1.000
_cell.angle_alpha   90.00
_cell.angle_beta   90.00
_cell.angle_gamma   90.00
#
_symmetry.space_group_name_H-M   'P 1'
#
loop_
_entity.id
_entity.type
_entity.pdbx_description
1 polymer ?
#
loop_
_entity_poly.entity_id
_entity_poly.type
_entity_poly.pdbx_seq_one_letter_code
_entity_poly.pdbx_strand_id
1 'polypeptide(L)'
;MKSEAEQKRFWDKSEFQIVSLGIGLAGLLSALVALLTDFFKIQTIEMYFLVVVAAAIVLLAVSWAFRRTEMWSAFCLLRDSIFLGKVNSELNALLSFLEYLPRQRNGFDLFERVRLGIEVYILLADDPDKRNLLRRKHRAPVDVRVEPVVVNTIGEIYDKKDEIADYFRALGKHKPARVTDERATQFLVPVVVIEGFLAAHYLVAGLLPELNEEWQPAILDYGRAMTDPFHHFGELDDGEHGSVDLRELQAFQFICWLAWGPSIPICTCSRWRGKVGFQFGYGDEDVSIPLFASKSDDGAWAIEYLKRSVNKRSQNGASPLAFQTSVTGRLRWDSHDAILPDAQRHHSNADGNRSRLLLECLDEPIAPRPDGGASTPRYFSAYVWILFVICDKDGDALWPRVPKGTPGLSGTKAQVWRGLLPFFEHANIANGDNYLLLKKQVARKALAVLADVCRDKRWDAFTFRYVSALDDTGCREGEPAFSVAPKACDLMKSMLDEFPGLAGRVLLERKVERYLSACCFPDIVRDYYATVPLH
;
A
#
# COMPACT_ATOMS: atom_id res chain seq x y z
N MET A 1 -36.18 32.31 13.83
CA MET A 1 -35.20 31.23 13.62
C MET A 1 -33.85 31.78 14.04
N LYS A 2 -33.20 31.20 15.06
CA LYS A 2 -31.85 31.61 15.46
C LYS A 2 -30.87 31.23 14.37
N SER A 3 -29.81 32.02 14.17
CA SER A 3 -28.79 31.68 13.18
C SER A 3 -28.11 30.36 13.56
N GLU A 4 -27.65 29.60 12.57
CA GLU A 4 -26.96 28.32 12.77
C GLU A 4 -25.75 28.47 13.71
N ALA A 5 -25.10 29.64 13.69
CA ALA A 5 -24.01 30.02 14.59
C ALA A 5 -24.45 30.18 16.06
N GLU A 6 -25.66 30.70 16.31
CA GLU A 6 -26.22 30.84 17.66
C GLU A 6 -26.73 29.51 18.23
N GLN A 7 -27.24 28.61 17.37
CA GLN A 7 -27.56 27.25 17.76
C GLN A 7 -26.29 26.48 18.14
N LYS A 8 -25.22 26.57 17.36
CA LYS A 8 -23.94 25.92 17.67
C LYS A 8 -23.34 26.42 18.99
N ARG A 9 -23.31 27.74 19.22
CA ARG A 9 -22.88 28.33 20.51
C ARG A 9 -23.72 27.90 21.70
N PHE A 10 -25.02 27.66 21.49
CA PHE A 10 -25.90 27.19 22.56
C PHE A 10 -25.60 25.74 22.94
N TRP A 11 -25.34 24.87 21.96
CA TRP A 11 -24.96 23.47 22.20
C TRP A 11 -23.57 23.33 22.83
N ASP A 12 -22.57 24.09 22.38
CA ASP A 12 -21.23 24.06 23.00
C ASP A 12 -21.27 24.49 24.48
N LYS A 13 -22.14 25.46 24.80
CA LYS A 13 -22.32 25.96 26.17
C LYS A 13 -23.12 24.98 27.03
N SER A 14 -24.08 24.26 26.47
CA SER A 14 -24.88 23.26 27.18
C SER A 14 -24.10 21.98 27.44
N GLU A 15 -23.25 21.52 26.50
CA GLU A 15 -22.36 20.37 26.74
C GLU A 15 -21.35 20.64 27.85
N PHE A 16 -20.72 21.83 27.87
CA PHE A 16 -19.82 22.23 28.95
C PHE A 16 -20.54 22.29 30.31
N GLN A 17 -21.79 22.77 30.32
CA GLN A 17 -22.62 22.78 31.52
C GLN A 17 -22.94 21.37 31.98
N ILE A 18 -23.27 20.44 31.08
CA ILE A 18 -23.56 19.03 31.42
C ILE A 18 -22.35 18.33 32.04
N VAL A 19 -21.15 18.58 31.51
CA VAL A 19 -19.89 17.97 32.03
C VAL A 19 -19.52 18.56 33.38
N SER A 20 -19.60 19.88 33.52
CA SER A 20 -19.36 20.56 34.80
C SER A 20 -20.40 20.13 35.86
N LEU A 21 -21.65 19.92 35.44
CA LEU A 21 -22.71 19.38 36.29
C LEU A 21 -22.42 17.92 36.66
N GLY A 22 -21.91 17.10 35.74
CA GLY A 22 -21.57 15.69 35.98
C GLY A 22 -20.41 15.51 36.95
N ILE A 23 -19.32 16.28 36.79
CA ILE A 23 -18.19 16.31 37.72
C ILE A 23 -18.62 16.87 39.08
N GLY A 24 -19.43 17.94 39.05
CA GLY A 24 -20.05 18.50 40.25
C GLY A 24 -20.93 17.48 40.97
N LEU A 25 -21.79 16.76 40.26
CA LEU A 25 -22.66 15.71 40.80
C LEU A 25 -21.87 14.54 41.34
N ALA A 26 -20.78 14.10 40.71
CA ALA A 26 -19.95 13.02 41.21
C ALA A 26 -19.17 13.41 42.48
N GLY A 27 -18.64 14.64 42.52
CA GLY A 27 -18.03 15.21 43.72
C GLY A 27 -19.04 15.39 44.85
N LEU A 28 -20.25 15.86 44.52
CA LEU A 28 -21.33 16.06 45.48
C LEU A 28 -21.91 14.72 45.95
N LEU A 29 -22.00 13.69 45.10
CA LEU A 29 -22.35 12.32 45.52
C LEU A 29 -21.28 11.75 46.46
N SER A 30 -20.00 11.94 46.14
CA SER A 30 -18.90 11.43 46.98
C SER A 30 -18.87 12.12 48.34
N ALA A 31 -19.09 13.44 48.36
CA ALA A 31 -19.20 14.22 49.58
C ALA A 31 -20.47 13.87 50.38
N LEU A 32 -21.60 13.63 49.71
CA LEU A 32 -22.86 13.21 50.33
C LEU A 32 -22.74 11.80 50.91
N VAL A 33 -22.08 10.87 50.22
CA VAL A 33 -21.78 9.53 50.73
C VAL A 33 -20.88 9.64 51.95
N ALA A 34 -19.79 10.41 51.90
CA ALA A 34 -18.92 10.62 53.06
C ALA A 34 -19.69 11.23 54.25
N LEU A 35 -20.51 12.26 54.00
CA LEU A 35 -21.35 12.89 55.02
C LEU A 35 -22.39 11.92 55.61
N LEU A 36 -23.09 11.14 54.79
CA LEU A 36 -24.09 10.19 55.26
C LEU A 36 -23.46 9.01 56.02
N THR A 37 -22.24 8.60 55.64
CA THR A 37 -21.49 7.55 56.34
C THR A 37 -21.06 8.01 57.74
N ASP A 38 -20.63 9.27 57.87
CA ASP A 38 -20.27 9.87 59.16
C ASP A 38 -21.49 10.23 60.03
N PHE A 39 -22.57 10.74 59.42
CA PHE A 39 -23.70 11.30 60.18
C PHE A 39 -24.66 10.24 60.74
N PHE A 40 -24.81 9.10 60.07
CA PHE A 40 -25.86 8.12 60.42
C PHE A 40 -25.38 6.84 61.11
N LYS A 41 -24.06 6.59 61.30
CA LYS A 41 -23.53 5.29 61.80
C LYS A 41 -24.33 4.11 61.22
N ILE A 42 -24.48 4.10 59.89
CA ILE A 42 -25.48 3.29 59.18
C ILE A 42 -25.20 1.79 59.41
N GLN A 43 -26.04 1.12 60.20
CA GLN A 43 -25.92 -0.32 60.51
C GLN A 43 -26.82 -1.23 59.65
N THR A 44 -27.68 -0.68 58.79
CA THR A 44 -28.60 -1.50 57.97
C THR A 44 -28.15 -1.57 56.52
N ILE A 45 -27.98 -2.81 56.05
CA ILE A 45 -27.56 -3.19 54.69
C ILE A 45 -28.44 -2.55 53.61
N GLU A 46 -29.71 -2.28 53.92
CA GLU A 46 -30.69 -1.69 53.00
C GLU A 46 -30.34 -0.26 52.55
N MET A 47 -29.77 0.58 53.43
CA MET A 47 -29.37 1.94 53.04
C MET A 47 -28.08 1.95 52.21
N TYR A 48 -27.14 1.05 52.49
CA TYR A 48 -25.97 0.84 51.64
C TYR A 48 -26.38 0.41 50.23
N PHE A 49 -27.35 -0.51 50.13
CA PHE A 49 -27.89 -0.93 48.85
C PHE A 49 -28.50 0.24 48.07
N LEU A 50 -29.29 1.10 48.73
CA LEU A 50 -29.91 2.26 48.09
C LEU A 50 -28.89 3.28 47.55
N VAL A 51 -27.83 3.55 48.31
CA VAL A 51 -26.74 4.45 47.91
C VAL A 51 -25.94 3.87 46.73
N VAL A 52 -25.63 2.58 46.77
CA VAL A 52 -24.93 1.89 45.67
C VAL A 52 -25.80 1.87 44.40
N VAL A 53 -27.10 1.61 44.53
CA VAL A 53 -28.04 1.66 43.39
C VAL A 53 -28.16 3.08 42.84
N ALA A 54 -28.26 4.10 43.68
CA ALA A 54 -28.31 5.49 43.23
C ALA A 54 -27.01 5.92 42.52
N ALA A 55 -25.85 5.55 43.07
CA ALA A 55 -24.56 5.78 42.42
C ALA A 55 -24.45 5.02 41.09
N ALA A 56 -24.91 3.78 41.03
CA ALA A 56 -24.96 3.00 39.80
C ALA A 56 -25.90 3.63 38.77
N ILE A 57 -27.07 4.14 39.16
CA ILE A 57 -28.00 4.85 38.27
C ILE A 57 -27.40 6.16 37.78
N VAL A 58 -26.72 6.94 38.63
CA VAL A 58 -26.02 8.17 38.22
C VAL A 58 -24.86 7.84 37.28
N LEU A 59 -24.07 6.81 37.56
CA LEU A 59 -23.00 6.36 36.67
C LEU A 59 -23.56 5.83 35.35
N LEU A 60 -24.70 5.13 35.37
CA LEU A 60 -25.40 4.67 34.17
C LEU A 60 -26.01 5.82 33.39
N ALA A 61 -26.57 6.84 34.06
CA ALA A 61 -27.15 8.03 33.43
C ALA A 61 -26.08 8.96 32.87
N VAL A 62 -24.97 9.14 33.57
CA VAL A 62 -23.77 9.85 33.10
C VAL A 62 -23.14 9.06 31.97
N SER A 63 -23.01 7.74 32.06
CA SER A 63 -22.53 6.88 30.97
C SER A 63 -23.47 6.91 29.77
N TRP A 64 -24.79 6.94 29.99
CA TRP A 64 -25.80 7.01 28.93
C TRP A 64 -25.81 8.38 28.25
N ALA A 65 -25.70 9.46 29.01
CA ALA A 65 -25.53 10.82 28.51
C ALA A 65 -24.20 10.95 27.76
N PHE A 66 -23.09 10.44 28.33
CA PHE A 66 -21.79 10.40 27.66
C PHE A 66 -21.87 9.61 26.36
N ARG A 67 -22.44 8.40 26.35
CA ARG A 67 -22.60 7.55 25.16
C ARG A 67 -23.33 8.23 24.01
N ARG A 68 -24.12 9.27 24.28
CA ARG A 68 -24.81 10.09 23.26
C ARG A 68 -24.04 11.34 22.82
N THR A 69 -22.87 11.61 23.41
CA THR A 69 -22.09 12.82 23.15
C THR A 69 -20.80 12.52 22.38
N GLU A 70 -20.30 13.53 21.69
CA GLU A 70 -19.03 13.50 20.97
C GLU A 70 -17.84 13.16 21.88
N MET A 71 -17.97 13.49 23.17
CA MET A 71 -16.98 13.20 24.19
C MET A 71 -16.76 11.69 24.37
N TRP A 72 -17.80 10.86 24.23
CA TRP A 72 -17.64 9.40 24.33
C TRP A 72 -16.97 8.82 23.09
N SER A 73 -17.35 9.26 21.89
CA SER A 73 -16.65 8.92 20.66
C SER A 73 -15.17 9.29 20.73
N ALA A 74 -14.86 10.50 21.22
CA ALA A 74 -13.49 10.97 21.38
C ALA A 74 -12.72 10.14 22.42
N PHE A 75 -13.32 9.86 23.57
CA PHE A 75 -12.74 9.01 24.61
C PHE A 75 -12.50 7.57 24.14
N CYS A 76 -13.46 6.98 23.41
CA CYS A 76 -13.33 5.62 22.91
C CYS A 76 -12.29 5.52 21.80
N LEU A 77 -12.23 6.50 20.90
CA LEU A 77 -11.15 6.61 19.91
C LEU A 77 -9.80 6.71 20.63
N LEU A 78 -9.68 7.58 21.63
CA LEU A 78 -8.47 7.76 22.42
C LEU A 78 -8.04 6.46 23.10
N ARG A 79 -8.97 5.80 23.81
CA ARG A 79 -8.72 4.54 24.49
C ARG A 79 -8.26 3.46 23.50
N ASP A 80 -9.02 3.23 22.44
CA ASP A 80 -8.72 2.17 21.50
C ASP A 80 -7.41 2.47 20.75
N SER A 81 -7.10 3.72 20.39
CA SER A 81 -5.82 4.07 19.76
C SER A 81 -4.60 3.98 20.69
N ILE A 82 -4.76 4.17 22.01
CA ILE A 82 -3.64 4.14 22.97
C ILE A 82 -3.36 2.72 23.47
N PHE A 83 -4.41 1.95 23.74
CA PHE A 83 -4.24 0.59 24.26
C PHE A 83 -3.75 -0.42 23.21
N LEU A 84 -3.69 -0.03 21.92
CA LEU A 84 -3.11 -0.83 20.85
C LEU A 84 -1.58 -0.68 20.75
N GLY A 85 -0.98 0.36 21.35
CA GLY A 85 0.47 0.50 21.49
C GLY A 85 0.99 -0.12 22.79
N LYS A 86 2.11 -0.86 22.74
CA LYS A 86 2.81 -1.41 23.92
C LYS A 86 3.41 -0.30 24.82
N VAL A 87 2.63 0.57 25.47
CA VAL A 87 3.25 1.66 26.25
C VAL A 87 2.50 2.08 27.53
N ASN A 88 3.06 1.68 28.68
CA ASN A 88 2.67 2.18 30.02
C ASN A 88 3.25 3.58 30.35
N SER A 89 4.21 4.11 29.57
CA SER A 89 4.87 5.41 29.83
C SER A 89 4.19 6.63 29.19
N GLU A 90 3.09 6.46 28.47
CA GLU A 90 2.52 7.49 27.58
C GLU A 90 1.27 8.20 28.09
N LEU A 91 0.69 7.72 29.18
CA LEU A 91 -0.45 8.37 29.83
C LEU A 91 -0.14 9.84 30.21
N ASN A 92 1.10 10.14 30.61
CA ASN A 92 1.52 11.50 30.96
C ASN A 92 1.64 12.44 29.76
N ALA A 93 2.04 11.93 28.59
CA ALA A 93 2.07 12.71 27.35
C ALA A 93 0.66 13.03 26.87
N LEU A 94 -0.25 12.07 27.04
CA LEU A 94 -1.67 12.22 26.75
C LEU A 94 -2.38 13.18 27.71
N LEU A 95 -2.13 13.07 29.01
CA LEU A 95 -2.70 13.98 30.01
C LEU A 95 -2.23 15.42 29.76
N SER A 96 -0.96 15.61 29.41
CA SER A 96 -0.42 16.92 28.97
C SER A 96 -1.10 17.44 27.70
N PHE A 97 -1.56 16.54 26.81
CA PHE A 97 -2.29 16.88 25.59
C PHE A 97 -3.77 17.22 25.88
N LEU A 98 -4.42 16.48 26.78
CA LEU A 98 -5.80 16.75 27.21
C LEU A 98 -5.93 18.08 27.95
N GLU A 99 -4.93 18.49 28.73
CA GLU A 99 -4.85 19.82 29.35
C GLU A 99 -4.82 20.97 28.32
N TYR A 100 -4.48 20.68 27.06
CA TYR A 100 -4.33 21.67 26.01
C TYR A 100 -5.55 21.81 25.07
N LEU A 101 -6.43 20.81 25.02
CA LEU A 101 -7.68 20.81 24.24
C LEU A 101 -8.59 22.05 24.43
N PRO A 102 -8.67 22.70 25.61
CA PRO A 102 -9.50 23.89 25.81
C PRO A 102 -8.99 25.16 25.12
N ARG A 103 -7.72 25.22 24.69
CA ARG A 103 -7.06 26.48 24.30
C ARG A 103 -6.97 26.76 22.79
N GLN A 104 -7.47 25.88 21.92
CA GLN A 104 -7.28 26.02 20.47
C GLN A 104 -8.57 25.92 19.62
N ARG A 105 -8.63 26.83 18.63
CA ARG A 105 -9.27 26.81 17.30
C ARG A 105 -10.80 26.92 17.19
N ASN A 106 -11.23 28.07 16.64
CA ASN A 106 -12.49 28.19 15.91
C ASN A 106 -12.53 27.17 14.76
N GLY A 107 -13.54 26.30 14.70
CA GLY A 107 -13.82 25.44 13.54
C GLY A 107 -13.74 23.92 13.76
N PHE A 108 -12.93 23.44 14.71
CA PHE A 108 -12.84 22.01 15.06
C PHE A 108 -13.54 21.72 16.39
N ASP A 109 -14.34 20.67 16.41
CA ASP A 109 -14.97 20.14 17.62
C ASP A 109 -14.00 19.30 18.48
N LEU A 110 -14.48 18.83 19.63
CA LEU A 110 -13.69 18.02 20.55
C LEU A 110 -13.16 16.73 19.92
N PHE A 111 -13.99 16.04 19.12
CA PHE A 111 -13.62 14.79 18.48
C PHE A 111 -12.49 14.98 17.46
N GLU A 112 -12.60 16.00 16.60
CA GLU A 112 -11.59 16.34 15.61
C GLU A 112 -10.28 16.84 16.25
N ARG A 113 -10.36 17.53 17.39
CA ARG A 113 -9.15 17.91 18.14
C ARG A 113 -8.43 16.68 18.71
N VAL A 114 -9.19 15.71 19.22
CA VAL A 114 -8.62 14.43 19.69
C VAL A 114 -7.98 13.68 18.52
N ARG A 115 -8.65 13.62 17.36
CA ARG A 115 -8.09 13.04 16.12
C ARG A 115 -6.76 13.69 15.74
N LEU A 116 -6.72 15.02 15.65
CA LEU A 116 -5.48 15.75 15.33
C LEU A 116 -4.35 15.41 16.29
N GLY A 117 -4.66 15.25 17.58
CA GLY A 117 -3.70 14.82 18.60
C GLY A 117 -3.11 13.45 18.32
N ILE A 118 -3.98 12.46 18.10
CA ILE A 118 -3.58 11.08 17.82
C ILE A 118 -2.76 11.00 16.53
N GLU A 119 -3.20 11.68 15.46
CA GLU A 119 -2.51 11.66 14.16
C GLU A 119 -1.09 12.25 14.24
N VAL A 120 -0.95 13.41 14.91
CA VAL A 120 0.36 14.03 15.16
C VAL A 120 1.23 13.13 16.03
N TYR A 121 0.62 12.47 17.02
CA TYR A 121 1.30 11.56 17.92
C TYR A 121 1.90 10.36 17.18
N ILE A 122 1.07 9.66 16.39
CA ILE A 122 1.49 8.48 15.60
C ILE A 122 2.71 8.80 14.75
N LEU A 123 2.71 9.97 14.07
CA LEU A 123 3.79 10.38 13.17
C LEU A 123 5.07 10.86 13.86
N LEU A 124 5.02 11.18 15.17
CA LEU A 124 6.14 11.82 15.88
C LEU A 124 6.58 11.08 17.14
N ALA A 125 5.97 9.93 17.45
CA ALA A 125 6.18 9.19 18.70
C ALA A 125 7.65 8.84 18.96
N ASP A 126 8.44 8.60 17.92
CA ASP A 126 9.83 8.13 18.07
C ASP A 126 10.85 9.25 18.17
N ASP A 127 10.48 10.50 17.87
CA ASP A 127 11.42 11.62 17.85
C ASP A 127 11.21 12.52 19.09
N PRO A 128 12.07 12.40 20.13
CA PRO A 128 11.95 13.20 21.35
C PRO A 128 12.14 14.70 21.10
N ASP A 129 12.91 15.11 20.09
CA ASP A 129 13.13 16.52 19.75
C ASP A 129 11.93 17.11 19.04
N LYS A 130 11.31 16.38 18.10
CA LYS A 130 10.03 16.78 17.50
C LYS A 130 8.90 16.80 18.53
N ARG A 131 8.87 15.86 19.49
CA ARG A 131 7.93 15.90 20.63
C ARG A 131 8.11 17.16 21.49
N ASN A 132 9.35 17.56 21.74
CA ASN A 132 9.64 18.80 22.46
C ASN A 132 9.32 20.06 21.63
N LEU A 133 9.49 20.01 20.31
CA LEU A 133 9.12 21.09 19.40
C LEU A 133 7.60 21.31 19.37
N LEU A 134 6.79 20.24 19.34
CA LEU A 134 5.34 20.34 19.51
C LEU A 134 4.99 21.03 20.84
N ARG A 135 5.58 20.60 21.96
CA ARG A 135 5.37 21.21 23.28
C ARG A 135 5.71 22.71 23.31
N ARG A 136 6.68 23.16 22.51
CA ARG A 136 7.11 24.57 22.42
C ARG A 136 6.27 25.39 21.44
N LYS A 137 5.99 24.89 20.23
CA LYS A 137 5.20 25.58 19.19
C LYS A 137 3.74 25.75 19.60
N HIS A 138 3.18 24.82 20.37
CA HIS A 138 1.82 24.91 20.91
C HIS A 138 1.67 25.93 22.06
N ARG A 139 2.66 26.79 22.32
CA ARG A 139 2.50 27.95 23.22
C ARG A 139 2.20 29.27 22.50
N ALA A 140 2.25 29.31 21.16
CA ALA A 140 1.97 30.51 20.39
C ALA A 140 0.50 30.58 19.92
N PRO A 141 -0.14 31.77 19.90
CA PRO A 141 -1.45 31.97 19.29
C PRO A 141 -1.28 31.93 17.76
N VAL A 142 -1.69 30.83 17.12
CA VAL A 142 -1.53 30.62 15.67
C VAL A 142 -2.89 30.57 14.98
N ASP A 143 -2.94 31.25 13.84
CA ASP A 143 -4.05 31.33 12.88
C ASP A 143 -4.55 29.95 12.41
N VAL A 144 -5.73 29.92 11.78
CA VAL A 144 -6.66 28.77 11.60
C VAL A 144 -6.10 27.54 10.83
N ARG A 145 -4.86 27.56 10.33
CA ARG A 145 -4.29 26.45 9.53
C ARG A 145 -3.64 25.37 10.40
N VAL A 146 -3.99 24.11 10.16
CA VAL A 146 -3.27 22.95 10.72
C VAL A 146 -1.87 22.92 10.10
N GLU A 147 -0.83 23.10 10.91
CA GLU A 147 0.55 22.97 10.44
C GLU A 147 0.80 21.53 9.97
N PRO A 148 1.40 21.32 8.79
CA PRO A 148 1.78 19.99 8.35
C PRO A 148 2.82 19.35 9.28
N VAL A 149 2.73 18.04 9.47
CA VAL A 149 3.79 17.24 10.10
C VAL A 149 4.87 16.98 9.06
N VAL A 150 6.14 17.18 9.43
CA VAL A 150 7.28 16.98 8.53
C VAL A 150 8.00 15.69 8.90
N VAL A 151 8.10 14.78 7.94
CA VAL A 151 8.88 13.53 8.03
C VAL A 151 10.01 13.56 7.00
N ASN A 152 11.14 12.91 7.29
CA ASN A 152 12.26 12.97 6.35
C ASN A 152 11.98 12.08 5.14
N THR A 153 11.54 10.85 5.36
CA THR A 153 11.29 9.86 4.31
C THR A 153 9.93 9.20 4.47
N ILE A 154 9.46 8.53 3.41
CA ILE A 154 8.23 7.74 3.48
C ILE A 154 8.39 6.49 4.38
N GLY A 155 9.61 6.03 4.61
CA GLY A 155 9.91 4.94 5.54
C GLY A 155 9.41 5.24 6.96
N GLU A 156 9.58 6.47 7.44
CA GLU A 156 9.05 6.90 8.76
C GLU A 156 7.52 6.74 8.87
N ILE A 157 6.80 6.85 7.76
CA ILE A 157 5.35 6.62 7.71
C ILE A 157 5.04 5.13 7.60
N TYR A 158 5.79 4.41 6.76
CA TYR A 158 5.60 2.99 6.52
C TYR A 158 5.83 2.16 7.79
N ASP A 159 6.85 2.51 8.58
CA ASP A 159 7.14 1.89 9.88
C ASP A 159 5.99 2.04 10.90
N LYS A 160 5.05 2.97 10.64
CA LYS A 160 3.85 3.24 11.45
C LYS A 160 2.57 2.70 10.83
N LYS A 161 2.67 1.88 9.78
CA LYS A 161 1.51 1.41 9.00
C LYS A 161 0.47 0.71 9.87
N ASP A 162 0.89 -0.11 10.83
CA ASP A 162 -0.02 -0.87 11.69
C ASP A 162 -0.72 0.04 12.70
N GLU A 163 0.00 0.99 13.33
CA GLU A 163 -0.62 1.98 14.22
C GLU A 163 -1.59 2.90 13.47
N ILE A 164 -1.26 3.25 12.22
CA ILE A 164 -2.16 4.00 11.33
C ILE A 164 -3.40 3.17 11.01
N ALA A 165 -3.23 1.89 10.67
CA ALA A 165 -4.34 0.96 10.41
C ALA A 165 -5.28 0.84 11.62
N ASP A 166 -4.70 0.69 12.80
CA ASP A 166 -5.41 0.58 14.06
C ASP A 166 -6.16 1.88 14.43
N TYR A 167 -5.55 3.04 14.19
CA TYR A 167 -6.23 4.32 14.31
C TYR A 167 -7.46 4.38 13.41
N PHE A 168 -7.35 4.01 12.14
CA PHE A 168 -8.48 4.04 11.22
C PHE A 168 -9.55 3.01 11.55
N ARG A 169 -9.17 1.83 12.06
CA ARG A 169 -10.10 0.82 12.58
C ARG A 169 -10.89 1.37 13.78
N ALA A 170 -10.20 2.03 14.72
CA ALA A 170 -10.84 2.68 15.86
C ALA A 170 -11.74 3.85 15.43
N LEU A 171 -11.30 4.64 14.45
CA LEU A 171 -12.07 5.74 13.89
C LEU A 171 -13.36 5.26 13.21
N GLY A 172 -13.29 4.19 12.41
CA GLY A 172 -14.46 3.56 11.79
C GLY A 172 -15.50 3.09 12.82
N LYS A 173 -15.05 2.58 13.97
CA LYS A 173 -15.89 2.09 15.06
C LYS A 173 -16.54 3.20 15.89
N HIS A 174 -15.83 4.31 16.10
CA HIS A 174 -16.21 5.34 17.09
C HIS A 174 -16.62 6.68 16.48
N LYS A 175 -16.58 6.85 15.16
CA LYS A 175 -16.91 8.14 14.52
C LYS A 175 -18.33 8.62 14.88
N PRO A 176 -18.50 9.90 15.24
CA PRO A 176 -19.82 10.51 15.34
C PRO A 176 -20.56 10.48 13.99
N ALA A 177 -21.89 10.43 14.03
CA ALA A 177 -22.73 10.32 12.83
C ALA A 177 -22.51 11.46 11.80
N ARG A 178 -22.09 12.65 12.26
CA ARG A 178 -21.80 13.80 11.38
C ARG A 178 -20.46 13.71 10.66
N VAL A 179 -19.57 12.82 11.07
CA VAL A 179 -18.31 12.57 10.37
C VAL A 179 -18.60 11.62 9.21
N THR A 180 -18.50 12.16 8.00
CA THR A 180 -18.67 11.39 6.76
C THR A 180 -17.64 10.26 6.68
N ASP A 181 -17.97 9.19 5.96
CA ASP A 181 -17.05 8.08 5.76
C ASP A 181 -15.75 8.56 5.10
N GLU A 182 -15.84 9.44 4.10
CA GLU A 182 -14.67 10.04 3.45
C GLU A 182 -13.77 10.85 4.41
N ARG A 183 -14.34 11.53 5.40
CA ARG A 183 -13.56 12.26 6.41
C ARG A 183 -13.00 11.31 7.47
N ALA A 184 -13.58 10.13 7.64
CA ALA A 184 -13.13 9.08 8.54
C ALA A 184 -12.06 8.18 7.93
N THR A 185 -11.86 8.21 6.60
CA THR A 185 -10.80 7.43 5.92
C THR A 185 -9.53 8.23 5.64
N GLN A 186 -9.43 9.49 6.11
CA GLN A 186 -8.25 10.33 5.93
C GLN A 186 -7.79 11.02 7.21
N PHE A 187 -6.49 11.32 7.29
CA PHE A 187 -5.92 12.18 8.33
C PHE A 187 -6.41 13.63 8.17
N LEU A 188 -6.68 14.29 9.30
CA LEU A 188 -6.92 15.72 9.41
C LEU A 188 -5.63 16.54 9.35
N VAL A 189 -4.49 15.96 9.73
CA VAL A 189 -3.18 16.60 9.61
C VAL A 189 -2.54 16.32 8.23
N PRO A 190 -2.11 17.36 7.48
CA PRO A 190 -1.27 17.16 6.31
C PRO A 190 0.12 16.67 6.71
N VAL A 191 0.77 15.92 5.83
CA VAL A 191 2.15 15.44 6.00
C VAL A 191 3.00 15.94 4.84
N VAL A 192 4.18 16.45 5.16
CA VAL A 192 5.24 16.81 4.20
C VAL A 192 6.33 15.76 4.30
N VAL A 193 6.50 14.99 3.23
CA VAL A 193 7.61 14.06 3.07
C VAL A 193 8.73 14.80 2.35
N ILE A 194 9.84 15.05 3.04
CA ILE A 194 10.97 15.82 2.49
C ILE A 194 11.61 15.07 1.32
N GLU A 195 11.80 13.76 1.47
CA GLU A 195 12.53 12.93 0.53
C GLU A 195 11.80 11.61 0.23
N GLY A 196 11.48 11.40 -1.04
CA GLY A 196 11.04 10.12 -1.57
C GLY A 196 11.26 10.05 -3.07
N PHE A 197 10.92 8.92 -3.67
CA PHE A 197 11.06 8.66 -5.10
C PHE A 197 9.71 8.34 -5.70
N LEU A 198 9.35 9.08 -6.75
CA LEU A 198 8.18 8.81 -7.58
C LEU A 198 8.59 7.89 -8.73
N ALA A 199 7.98 6.71 -8.83
CA ALA A 199 8.26 5.73 -9.86
C ALA A 199 7.25 5.77 -11.00
N ALA A 200 7.72 5.38 -12.19
CA ALA A 200 6.90 5.23 -13.40
C ALA A 200 6.19 3.88 -13.54
N HIS A 201 6.28 3.05 -12.51
CA HIS A 201 5.68 1.73 -12.42
C HIS A 201 4.91 1.61 -11.11
N TYR A 202 4.24 0.48 -10.93
CA TYR A 202 3.40 0.20 -9.79
C TYR A 202 3.63 -1.24 -9.31
N LEU A 203 3.85 -1.46 -8.02
CA LEU A 203 4.05 -2.80 -7.48
C LEU A 203 2.71 -3.54 -7.33
N VAL A 204 2.51 -4.61 -8.11
CA VAL A 204 1.40 -5.55 -7.87
C VAL A 204 1.88 -6.45 -6.72
N ALA A 205 1.21 -6.39 -5.57
CA ALA A 205 1.61 -7.03 -4.31
C ALA A 205 2.28 -8.42 -4.46
N GLY A 206 3.34 -8.67 -3.68
CA GLY A 206 4.03 -9.97 -3.63
C GLY A 206 3.35 -11.02 -2.77
N LEU A 207 3.77 -12.29 -2.92
CA LEU A 207 3.26 -13.41 -2.10
C LEU A 207 3.61 -13.23 -0.61
N LEU A 208 4.81 -12.71 -0.30
CA LEU A 208 5.27 -12.68 1.09
C LEU A 208 4.44 -11.75 1.99
N PRO A 209 4.10 -10.51 1.57
CA PRO A 209 3.16 -9.69 2.33
C PRO A 209 1.80 -10.37 2.55
N GLU A 210 1.28 -11.11 1.56
CA GLU A 210 -0.01 -11.82 1.67
C GLU A 210 0.08 -13.06 2.57
N LEU A 211 1.27 -13.67 2.67
CA LEU A 211 1.53 -14.81 3.52
C LEU A 211 2.08 -14.42 4.90
N ASN A 212 2.11 -13.13 5.26
CA ASN A 212 2.76 -12.64 6.49
C ASN A 212 4.20 -13.17 6.66
N GLU A 213 4.95 -13.23 5.55
CA GLU A 213 6.30 -13.81 5.46
C GLU A 213 6.37 -15.32 5.76
N GLU A 214 5.22 -16.02 5.84
CA GLU A 214 5.18 -17.47 5.94
C GLU A 214 5.48 -18.10 4.58
N TRP A 215 6.71 -18.60 4.42
CA TRP A 215 7.15 -19.23 3.17
C TRP A 215 6.50 -20.60 2.89
N GLN A 216 5.98 -21.26 3.92
CA GLN A 216 5.54 -22.65 3.85
C GLN A 216 4.46 -22.89 2.79
N PRO A 217 3.40 -22.06 2.65
CA PRO A 217 2.39 -22.25 1.62
C PRO A 217 2.96 -22.14 0.20
N ALA A 218 3.87 -21.19 -0.05
CA ALA A 218 4.54 -21.03 -1.34
C ALA A 218 5.45 -22.23 -1.68
N ILE A 219 6.18 -22.76 -0.68
CA ILE A 219 7.02 -23.95 -0.84
C ILE A 219 6.18 -25.19 -1.14
N LEU A 220 5.07 -25.38 -0.42
CA LEU A 220 4.15 -26.49 -0.67
C LEU A 220 3.50 -26.37 -2.06
N ASP A 221 3.22 -25.15 -2.51
CA ASP A 221 2.71 -24.91 -3.85
C ASP A 221 3.72 -25.24 -4.95
N TYR A 222 4.98 -24.83 -4.77
CA TYR A 222 6.07 -25.27 -5.65
C TYR A 222 6.15 -26.80 -5.71
N GLY A 223 6.09 -27.49 -4.57
CA GLY A 223 6.06 -28.94 -4.51
C GLY A 223 4.91 -29.54 -5.34
N ARG A 224 3.68 -29.00 -5.19
CA ARG A 224 2.52 -29.43 -5.99
C ARG A 224 2.70 -29.14 -7.48
N ALA A 225 3.23 -27.96 -7.82
CA ALA A 225 3.52 -27.53 -9.19
C ALA A 225 4.44 -28.50 -9.94
N MET A 226 5.30 -29.20 -9.19
CA MET A 226 6.26 -30.19 -9.68
C MET A 226 5.70 -31.62 -9.74
N THR A 227 4.72 -31.97 -8.90
CA THR A 227 4.20 -33.35 -8.79
C THR A 227 2.88 -33.60 -9.51
N ASP A 228 2.13 -32.57 -9.89
CA ASP A 228 0.85 -32.73 -10.58
C ASP A 228 1.06 -33.15 -12.06
N PRO A 229 0.53 -34.31 -12.49
CA PRO A 229 0.60 -34.75 -13.88
C PRO A 229 -0.04 -33.76 -14.87
N PHE A 230 -1.00 -32.96 -14.41
CA PHE A 230 -1.66 -31.91 -15.19
C PHE A 230 -0.85 -30.60 -15.24
N HIS A 231 0.35 -30.57 -14.67
CA HIS A 231 1.30 -29.46 -14.78
C HIS A 231 2.45 -29.71 -15.75
N HIS A 232 2.49 -30.87 -16.40
CA HIS A 232 3.38 -31.08 -17.54
C HIS A 232 2.90 -30.26 -18.75
N PHE A 233 3.84 -29.75 -19.55
CA PHE A 233 3.58 -28.99 -20.77
C PHE A 233 2.93 -29.89 -21.83
N GLY A 234 1.65 -30.22 -21.65
CA GLY A 234 0.91 -31.15 -22.50
C GLY A 234 1.44 -32.59 -22.42
N GLU A 235 0.55 -33.56 -22.66
CA GLU A 235 0.99 -34.77 -23.33
C GLU A 235 1.38 -34.30 -24.75
N LEU A 236 2.67 -34.16 -25.03
CA LEU A 236 3.11 -34.21 -26.42
C LEU A 236 2.70 -35.61 -26.90
N ASP A 237 1.99 -35.69 -28.03
CA ASP A 237 1.33 -36.89 -28.58
C ASP A 237 2.25 -38.14 -28.70
N ASP A 238 3.55 -37.97 -28.48
CA ASP A 238 4.59 -38.99 -28.64
C ASP A 238 5.12 -39.56 -27.30
N GLY A 239 4.48 -39.25 -26.15
CA GLY A 239 4.89 -39.78 -24.84
C GLY A 239 6.15 -39.13 -24.25
N GLU A 240 6.70 -38.12 -24.91
CA GLU A 240 7.71 -37.24 -24.36
C GLU A 240 7.06 -36.28 -23.36
N HIS A 241 7.02 -36.70 -22.09
CA HIS A 241 6.65 -35.83 -20.99
C HIS A 241 7.62 -34.64 -21.03
N GLY A 242 7.11 -33.41 -21.09
CA GLY A 242 7.95 -32.22 -20.90
C GLY A 242 8.81 -32.43 -19.64
N SER A 243 10.12 -32.52 -19.82
CA SER A 243 10.97 -33.10 -18.77
C SER A 243 10.96 -32.22 -17.52
N VAL A 244 11.14 -32.84 -16.36
CA VAL A 244 11.00 -32.21 -15.04
C VAL A 244 11.86 -30.93 -14.93
N ASP A 245 13.06 -30.92 -15.54
CA ASP A 245 14.05 -29.84 -15.44
C ASP A 245 13.57 -28.45 -15.94
N LEU A 246 12.93 -28.34 -17.13
CA LEU A 246 12.46 -27.04 -17.64
C LEU A 246 11.24 -26.53 -16.84
N ARG A 247 10.37 -27.45 -16.42
CA ARG A 247 9.25 -27.13 -15.55
C ARG A 247 9.73 -26.65 -14.18
N GLU A 248 10.77 -27.27 -13.65
CA GLU A 248 11.43 -26.88 -12.39
C GLU A 248 11.96 -25.45 -12.47
N LEU A 249 12.72 -25.15 -13.52
CA LEU A 249 13.24 -23.81 -13.79
C LEU A 249 12.10 -22.79 -13.88
N GLN A 250 11.06 -23.10 -14.66
CA GLN A 250 9.91 -22.21 -14.83
C GLN A 250 9.20 -21.93 -13.52
N ALA A 251 8.84 -22.98 -12.77
CA ALA A 251 8.11 -22.85 -11.51
C ALA A 251 8.93 -22.09 -10.47
N PHE A 252 10.23 -22.39 -10.37
CA PHE A 252 11.15 -21.70 -9.46
C PHE A 252 11.23 -20.21 -9.78
N GLN A 253 11.51 -19.85 -11.05
CA GLN A 253 11.60 -18.45 -11.45
C GLN A 253 10.28 -17.70 -11.23
N PHE A 254 9.15 -18.32 -11.58
CA PHE A 254 7.84 -17.70 -11.44
C PHE A 254 7.47 -17.45 -9.97
N ILE A 255 7.65 -18.44 -9.09
CA ILE A 255 7.35 -18.29 -7.66
C ILE A 255 8.29 -17.30 -6.99
N CYS A 256 9.60 -17.32 -7.30
CA CYS A 256 10.53 -16.33 -6.76
C CYS A 256 10.20 -14.90 -7.23
N TRP A 257 9.80 -14.73 -8.49
CA TRP A 257 9.36 -13.43 -9.00
C TRP A 257 8.08 -12.94 -8.30
N LEU A 258 7.11 -13.83 -8.11
CA LEU A 258 5.87 -13.50 -7.39
C LEU A 258 6.10 -13.23 -5.90
N ALA A 259 7.05 -13.90 -5.24
CA ALA A 259 7.29 -13.77 -3.80
C ALA A 259 7.46 -12.30 -3.38
N TRP A 260 8.18 -11.54 -4.18
CA TRP A 260 8.45 -10.12 -3.96
C TRP A 260 7.42 -9.19 -4.62
N GLY A 261 6.73 -9.66 -5.66
CA GLY A 261 5.64 -8.96 -6.32
C GLY A 261 6.04 -8.35 -7.66
N PRO A 262 5.25 -8.54 -8.73
CA PRO A 262 5.60 -8.02 -10.03
C PRO A 262 5.26 -6.54 -10.17
N SER A 263 6.27 -5.73 -10.40
CA SER A 263 6.08 -4.32 -10.76
C SER A 263 5.61 -4.14 -12.21
N ILE A 264 4.56 -3.36 -12.44
CA ILE A 264 3.97 -3.14 -13.77
C ILE A 264 4.22 -1.70 -14.27
N PRO A 265 4.71 -1.50 -15.50
CA PRO A 265 4.79 -0.17 -16.09
C PRO A 265 3.41 0.45 -16.28
N ILE A 266 3.25 1.71 -15.88
CA ILE A 266 2.05 2.48 -16.15
C ILE A 266 1.87 2.61 -17.66
N CYS A 267 0.69 2.31 -18.19
CA CYS A 267 0.41 2.27 -19.63
C CYS A 267 -0.73 3.21 -20.01
N THR A 268 -0.80 3.56 -21.30
CA THR A 268 -1.90 4.37 -21.86
C THR A 268 -3.11 3.55 -22.32
N CYS A 269 -3.12 2.22 -22.13
CA CYS A 269 -4.21 1.36 -22.59
C CYS A 269 -5.46 1.50 -21.69
N SER A 270 -6.58 0.95 -22.15
CA SER A 270 -7.89 1.07 -21.48
C SER A 270 -7.93 0.52 -20.04
N ARG A 271 -7.05 -0.43 -19.70
CA ARG A 271 -6.95 -1.01 -18.34
C ARG A 271 -6.39 -0.03 -17.30
N TRP A 272 -5.77 1.06 -17.73
CA TRP A 272 -5.23 2.11 -16.87
C TRP A 272 -6.17 3.33 -16.74
N ARG A 273 -7.39 3.24 -17.28
CA ARG A 273 -8.39 4.31 -17.10
C ARG A 273 -8.88 4.36 -15.65
N GLY A 274 -9.00 5.57 -15.12
CA GLY A 274 -9.44 5.83 -13.74
C GLY A 274 -8.38 6.55 -12.93
N LYS A 275 -8.51 6.51 -11.60
CA LYS A 275 -7.60 7.21 -10.68
C LYS A 275 -6.30 6.41 -10.55
N VAL A 276 -5.31 6.72 -11.40
CA VAL A 276 -4.01 6.05 -11.42
C VAL A 276 -3.22 6.39 -10.15
N GLY A 277 -2.78 5.35 -9.43
CA GLY A 277 -1.85 5.47 -8.31
C GLY A 277 -0.40 5.36 -8.77
N PHE A 278 0.47 6.22 -8.27
CA PHE A 278 1.91 6.15 -8.55
C PHE A 278 2.64 5.57 -7.34
N GLN A 279 3.73 4.84 -7.56
CA GLN A 279 4.54 4.37 -6.44
C GLN A 279 5.37 5.53 -5.89
N PHE A 280 5.19 5.84 -4.60
CA PHE A 280 6.04 6.80 -3.88
C PHE A 280 6.76 6.10 -2.73
N GLY A 281 8.06 5.91 -2.89
CA GLY A 281 8.87 5.02 -2.04
C GLY A 281 10.21 5.61 -1.62
N TYR A 282 10.90 4.92 -0.73
CA TYR A 282 12.28 5.24 -0.33
C TYR A 282 13.00 3.96 0.09
N GLY A 283 14.25 3.77 -0.35
CA GLY A 283 14.95 2.53 -0.08
C GLY A 283 14.62 1.46 -1.11
N ASP A 284 13.57 0.69 -0.85
CA ASP A 284 13.08 -0.38 -1.72
C ASP A 284 11.61 -0.15 -2.13
N GLU A 285 11.18 -0.77 -3.22
CA GLU A 285 9.82 -0.61 -3.74
C GLU A 285 8.76 -1.25 -2.83
N ASP A 286 9.11 -2.17 -1.95
CA ASP A 286 8.20 -2.69 -0.92
C ASP A 286 7.91 -1.68 0.20
N VAL A 287 8.87 -0.78 0.50
CA VAL A 287 8.75 0.37 1.41
C VAL A 287 8.24 1.59 0.65
N SER A 288 7.03 1.46 0.14
CA SER A 288 6.39 2.53 -0.60
C SER A 288 4.88 2.51 -0.43
N ILE A 289 4.26 3.66 -0.70
CA ILE A 289 2.81 3.80 -0.65
C ILE A 289 2.28 4.37 -1.97
N PRO A 290 1.05 4.01 -2.36
CA PRO A 290 0.40 4.64 -3.50
C PRO A 290 0.20 6.14 -3.28
N LEU A 291 0.63 6.94 -4.25
CA LEU A 291 0.44 8.38 -4.32
C LEU A 291 -0.64 8.70 -5.36
N PHE A 292 -1.62 9.49 -4.96
CA PHE A 292 -2.71 9.94 -5.84
C PHE A 292 -2.82 11.46 -5.85
N ALA A 293 -3.36 12.05 -6.92
CA ALA A 293 -3.84 13.42 -6.85
C ALA A 293 -5.09 13.53 -5.97
N SER A 294 -5.18 14.62 -5.22
CA SER A 294 -6.40 15.02 -4.51
C SER A 294 -7.54 15.43 -5.47
N LYS A 295 -7.19 15.98 -6.64
CA LYS A 295 -8.17 16.34 -7.68
C LYS A 295 -8.40 15.17 -8.64
N SER A 296 -9.53 15.18 -9.34
CA SER A 296 -9.96 14.16 -10.32
C SER A 296 -9.11 14.10 -11.60
N ASP A 297 -7.82 14.44 -11.51
CA ASP A 297 -6.89 14.21 -12.61
C ASP A 297 -6.51 12.73 -12.59
N ASP A 298 -6.64 12.06 -13.73
CA ASP A 298 -6.37 10.63 -13.96
C ASP A 298 -4.85 10.31 -13.89
N GLY A 299 -4.10 11.05 -13.06
CA GLY A 299 -2.66 10.93 -12.90
C GLY A 299 -1.82 11.68 -13.94
N ALA A 300 -2.42 12.53 -14.78
CA ALA A 300 -1.69 13.23 -15.85
C ALA A 300 -0.57 14.12 -15.30
N TRP A 301 -0.81 14.81 -14.17
CA TRP A 301 0.19 15.62 -13.48
C TRP A 301 1.49 14.85 -13.16
N ALA A 302 1.40 13.59 -12.75
CA ALA A 302 2.53 12.78 -12.32
C ALA A 302 3.35 12.33 -13.52
N ILE A 303 2.68 11.90 -14.59
CA ILE A 303 3.34 11.58 -15.87
C ILE A 303 4.07 12.81 -16.41
N GLU A 304 3.45 13.99 -16.35
CA GLU A 304 4.09 15.23 -16.79
C GLU A 304 5.27 15.61 -15.89
N TYR A 305 5.18 15.41 -14.58
CA TYR A 305 6.32 15.57 -13.66
C TYR A 305 7.49 14.64 -14.03
N LEU A 306 7.23 13.36 -14.28
CA LEU A 306 8.23 12.37 -14.66
C LEU A 306 8.92 12.75 -15.98
N LYS A 307 8.14 13.15 -17.00
CA LYS A 307 8.66 13.63 -18.29
C LYS A 307 9.54 14.87 -18.15
N ARG A 308 9.09 15.88 -17.39
CA ARG A 308 9.87 17.10 -17.08
C ARG A 308 11.19 16.76 -16.37
N SER A 309 11.18 15.76 -15.49
CA SER A 309 12.35 15.36 -14.71
C SER A 309 13.41 14.64 -15.54
N VAL A 310 13.02 13.88 -16.58
CA VAL A 310 13.94 13.30 -17.57
C VAL A 310 14.65 14.39 -18.36
N ASN A 311 13.89 15.34 -18.91
CA ASN A 311 14.44 16.38 -19.80
C ASN A 311 15.53 17.21 -19.12
N LYS A 312 15.46 17.38 -17.79
CA LYS A 312 16.47 18.09 -17.00
C LYS A 312 17.75 17.26 -16.74
N ARG A 313 17.68 15.93 -16.78
CA ARG A 313 18.78 15.02 -16.40
C ARG A 313 19.40 14.25 -17.56
N SER A 314 18.73 14.17 -18.70
CA SER A 314 19.16 13.43 -19.90
C SER A 314 20.46 13.93 -20.56
N GLN A 315 21.17 14.91 -19.98
CA GLN A 315 22.46 15.36 -20.50
C GLN A 315 23.59 14.33 -20.34
N ASN A 316 23.42 13.28 -19.51
CA ASN A 316 24.48 12.31 -19.16
C ASN A 316 24.24 10.83 -19.57
N GLY A 317 23.30 10.52 -20.47
CA GLY A 317 23.34 9.25 -21.23
C GLY A 317 22.44 8.07 -20.79
N ALA A 318 21.90 8.03 -19.56
CA ALA A 318 20.89 7.03 -19.18
C ALA A 318 19.79 7.62 -18.27
N SER A 319 18.52 7.32 -18.56
CA SER A 319 17.37 7.83 -17.81
C SER A 319 17.00 6.90 -16.66
N PRO A 320 16.86 7.40 -15.42
CA PRO A 320 16.32 6.60 -14.31
C PRO A 320 14.82 6.34 -14.50
N LEU A 321 14.31 5.31 -13.84
CA LEU A 321 12.88 4.96 -13.82
C LEU A 321 12.13 5.56 -12.63
N ALA A 322 12.86 6.08 -11.62
CA ALA A 322 12.31 6.79 -10.48
C ALA A 322 13.01 8.12 -10.21
N PHE A 323 12.23 9.10 -9.73
CA PHE A 323 12.69 10.47 -9.55
C PHE A 323 12.46 10.95 -8.13
N GLN A 324 13.53 11.42 -7.52
CA GLN A 324 13.49 12.03 -6.20
C GLN A 324 12.54 13.24 -6.21
N THR A 325 11.68 13.35 -5.20
CA THR A 325 10.68 14.41 -5.05
C THR A 325 10.27 14.59 -3.60
N SER A 326 9.68 15.74 -3.29
CA SER A 326 9.01 16.02 -2.02
C SER A 326 7.51 16.15 -2.25
N VAL A 327 6.73 15.57 -1.33
CA VAL A 327 5.28 15.49 -1.45
C VAL A 327 4.64 16.06 -0.19
N THR A 328 3.64 16.93 -0.39
CA THR A 328 2.70 17.33 0.66
C THR A 328 1.37 16.64 0.40
N GLY A 329 0.89 15.85 1.36
CA GLY A 329 -0.32 15.05 1.19
C GLY A 329 -1.07 14.77 2.49
N ARG A 330 -2.15 14.00 2.37
CA ARG A 330 -2.91 13.44 3.50
C ARG A 330 -2.85 11.93 3.44
N LEU A 331 -2.56 11.31 4.57
CA LEU A 331 -2.63 9.86 4.69
C LEU A 331 -4.10 9.42 4.68
N ARG A 332 -4.38 8.33 3.98
CA ARG A 332 -5.70 7.70 3.95
C ARG A 332 -5.59 6.20 4.14
N TRP A 333 -6.67 5.61 4.64
CA TRP A 333 -6.82 4.18 4.80
C TRP A 333 -8.17 3.77 4.27
N ASP A 334 -8.17 3.16 3.09
CA ASP A 334 -9.39 3.04 2.31
C ASP A 334 -9.27 1.90 1.29
N SER A 335 -10.38 1.18 1.07
CA SER A 335 -10.51 0.10 0.09
C SER A 335 -10.76 0.70 -1.30
N HIS A 336 -9.68 1.11 -1.97
CA HIS A 336 -9.74 1.88 -3.22
C HIS A 336 -10.15 1.07 -4.46
N ASP A 337 -10.45 -0.22 -4.33
CA ASP A 337 -10.70 -1.13 -5.46
C ASP A 337 -11.76 -0.67 -6.45
N ALA A 338 -12.77 0.09 -6.00
CA ALA A 338 -13.83 0.58 -6.87
C ALA A 338 -13.39 1.68 -7.85
N ILE A 339 -12.30 2.40 -7.55
CA ILE A 339 -11.86 3.60 -8.29
C ILE A 339 -10.52 3.35 -9.02
N LEU A 340 -9.80 2.29 -8.64
CA LEU A 340 -8.54 1.94 -9.28
C LEU A 340 -8.77 1.37 -10.69
N PRO A 341 -7.87 1.70 -11.63
CA PRO A 341 -7.82 1.04 -12.92
C PRO A 341 -7.69 -0.48 -12.77
N ASP A 342 -8.24 -1.24 -13.72
CA ASP A 342 -8.17 -2.71 -13.71
C ASP A 342 -6.73 -3.24 -13.67
N ALA A 343 -5.76 -2.47 -14.18
CA ALA A 343 -4.34 -2.79 -14.09
C ALA A 343 -3.76 -2.63 -12.67
N GLN A 344 -4.42 -1.93 -11.76
CA GLN A 344 -3.94 -1.68 -10.38
C GLN A 344 -4.85 -2.28 -9.31
N ARG A 345 -5.91 -3.01 -9.70
CA ARG A 345 -6.77 -3.68 -8.73
C ARG A 345 -5.99 -4.79 -8.05
N HIS A 346 -5.99 -4.77 -6.73
CA HIS A 346 -5.34 -5.81 -5.95
C HIS A 346 -6.36 -6.91 -5.73
N HIS A 347 -5.90 -8.14 -5.91
CA HIS A 347 -6.70 -9.31 -5.66
C HIS A 347 -6.08 -10.05 -4.47
N SER A 348 -6.13 -9.43 -3.28
CA SER A 348 -5.75 -10.07 -2.03
C SER A 348 -6.82 -11.11 -1.67
N ASN A 349 -6.42 -12.36 -1.42
CA ASN A 349 -7.34 -13.44 -1.05
C ASN A 349 -7.44 -13.66 0.47
N ALA A 350 -6.51 -13.15 1.29
CA ALA A 350 -6.35 -13.65 2.66
C ALA A 350 -7.37 -13.11 3.69
N ASP A 351 -7.67 -11.81 3.72
CA ASP A 351 -8.42 -11.25 4.88
C ASP A 351 -9.69 -10.44 4.54
N GLY A 352 -10.04 -10.28 3.26
CA GLY A 352 -11.19 -9.48 2.85
C GLY A 352 -11.10 -7.97 3.21
N ASN A 353 -10.11 -7.55 4.00
CA ASN A 353 -9.85 -6.17 4.35
C ASN A 353 -8.88 -5.53 3.33
N ARG A 354 -9.46 -5.05 2.23
CA ARG A 354 -8.74 -4.48 1.08
C ARG A 354 -8.25 -3.04 1.32
N SER A 355 -8.28 -2.59 2.56
CA SER A 355 -7.91 -1.23 2.93
C SER A 355 -6.40 -1.13 3.05
N ARG A 356 -5.82 -0.06 2.51
CA ARG A 356 -4.38 0.16 2.54
C ARG A 356 -4.04 1.61 2.80
N LEU A 357 -2.84 1.81 3.34
CA LEU A 357 -2.25 3.12 3.49
C LEU A 357 -1.93 3.72 2.12
N LEU A 358 -2.30 4.98 1.92
CA LEU A 358 -1.99 5.75 0.73
C LEU A 358 -1.79 7.22 1.07
N LEU A 359 -1.18 7.96 0.15
CA LEU A 359 -0.94 9.38 0.26
C LEU A 359 -1.74 10.11 -0.82
N GLU A 360 -2.65 10.98 -0.40
CA GLU A 360 -3.37 11.88 -1.29
C GLU A 360 -2.62 13.22 -1.37
N CYS A 361 -2.03 13.48 -2.52
CA CYS A 361 -1.22 14.65 -2.83
C CYS A 361 -2.09 15.91 -2.88
N LEU A 362 -1.80 16.88 -2.02
CA LEU A 362 -2.55 18.14 -1.94
C LEU A 362 -2.11 19.16 -2.99
N ASP A 363 -0.81 19.17 -3.28
CA ASP A 363 -0.14 20.07 -4.23
C ASP A 363 0.71 19.27 -5.22
N GLU A 364 1.13 19.84 -6.35
CA GLU A 364 2.08 19.15 -7.25
C GLU A 364 3.39 18.83 -6.50
N PRO A 365 3.98 17.63 -6.68
CA PRO A 365 5.27 17.31 -6.09
C PRO A 365 6.37 18.27 -6.54
N ILE A 366 7.20 18.65 -5.57
CA ILE A 366 8.24 19.64 -5.77
C ILE A 366 9.56 18.89 -5.87
N ALA A 367 10.37 19.22 -6.87
CA ALA A 367 11.73 18.70 -6.93
C ALA A 367 12.46 19.03 -5.61
N PRO A 368 13.27 18.11 -5.05
CA PRO A 368 13.95 18.37 -3.77
C PRO A 368 14.76 19.66 -3.88
N ARG A 369 14.75 20.49 -2.82
CA ARG A 369 15.57 21.70 -2.80
C ARG A 369 17.05 21.31 -2.93
N PRO A 370 17.81 21.95 -3.84
CA PRO A 370 19.24 21.67 -4.03
C PRO A 370 20.11 22.07 -2.81
N ASP A 371 19.52 22.77 -1.84
CA ASP A 371 20.18 23.43 -0.70
C ASP A 371 20.61 22.44 0.42
N GLY A 372 20.28 21.15 0.30
CA GLY A 372 20.58 20.09 1.27
C GLY A 372 22.01 19.53 1.24
N GLY A 373 22.97 20.25 0.66
CA GLY A 373 24.35 19.78 0.50
C GLY A 373 24.48 18.75 -0.63
N ALA A 374 25.68 18.68 -1.20
CA ALA A 374 25.98 17.77 -2.31
C ALA A 374 25.66 16.30 -1.98
N SER A 375 25.06 15.61 -2.96
CA SER A 375 25.07 14.15 -3.14
C SER A 375 24.61 13.27 -1.96
N THR A 376 23.38 13.39 -1.47
CA THR A 376 22.79 12.21 -0.82
C THR A 376 22.67 11.09 -1.87
N PRO A 377 23.19 9.89 -1.59
CA PRO A 377 23.14 8.79 -2.54
C PRO A 377 21.68 8.46 -2.85
N ARG A 378 21.33 8.48 -4.14
CA ARG A 378 20.00 8.13 -4.63
C ARG A 378 19.85 6.64 -4.55
N TYR A 379 19.12 6.13 -3.58
CA TYR A 379 18.84 4.71 -3.47
C TYR A 379 17.32 4.50 -3.42
N PHE A 380 16.79 4.00 -4.53
CA PHE A 380 15.45 3.45 -4.60
C PHE A 380 15.50 2.25 -5.52
N SER A 381 15.28 1.07 -4.97
CA SER A 381 15.42 -0.20 -5.68
C SER A 381 14.08 -0.81 -6.10
N ALA A 382 14.12 -1.61 -7.16
CA ALA A 382 13.01 -2.40 -7.67
C ALA A 382 13.54 -3.59 -8.46
N TYR A 383 12.71 -4.61 -8.65
CA TYR A 383 13.03 -5.70 -9.57
C TYR A 383 12.89 -5.25 -11.04
N VAL A 384 14.00 -5.31 -11.78
CA VAL A 384 14.01 -5.16 -13.24
C VAL A 384 13.85 -6.55 -13.84
N TRP A 385 12.80 -6.72 -14.64
CA TRP A 385 12.41 -8.04 -15.13
C TRP A 385 12.10 -8.05 -16.63
N ILE A 386 12.23 -9.24 -17.22
CA ILE A 386 11.88 -9.60 -18.59
C ILE A 386 11.06 -10.88 -18.54
N LEU A 387 9.97 -10.91 -19.30
CA LEU A 387 9.03 -12.03 -19.30
C LEU A 387 9.03 -12.74 -20.66
N PHE A 388 9.19 -14.06 -20.61
CA PHE A 388 8.97 -14.95 -21.74
C PHE A 388 7.74 -15.83 -21.51
N VAL A 389 7.17 -16.31 -22.62
CA VAL A 389 6.24 -17.43 -22.63
C VAL A 389 6.89 -18.60 -23.34
N ILE A 390 6.73 -19.79 -22.77
CA ILE A 390 7.15 -21.06 -23.38
C ILE A 390 6.09 -21.45 -24.41
N CYS A 391 6.53 -21.70 -25.63
CA CYS A 391 5.70 -22.06 -26.77
C CYS A 391 6.12 -23.41 -27.33
N ASP A 392 5.24 -24.05 -28.07
CA ASP A 392 5.60 -25.20 -28.92
C ASP A 392 6.40 -24.75 -30.16
N LYS A 393 6.69 -25.72 -31.03
CA LYS A 393 7.41 -25.53 -32.29
C LYS A 393 6.68 -24.65 -33.30
N ASP A 394 5.36 -24.60 -33.22
CA ASP A 394 4.50 -23.80 -34.09
C ASP A 394 4.39 -22.36 -33.53
N GLY A 395 4.90 -22.14 -32.33
CA GLY A 395 4.92 -20.87 -31.64
C GLY A 395 3.62 -20.61 -30.88
N ASP A 396 2.80 -21.61 -30.64
CA ASP A 396 1.63 -21.49 -29.79
C ASP A 396 2.04 -21.65 -28.33
N ALA A 397 1.50 -20.80 -27.46
CA ALA A 397 1.89 -20.79 -26.07
C ALA A 397 1.40 -22.05 -25.33
N LEU A 398 2.30 -22.65 -24.55
CA LEU A 398 2.04 -23.89 -23.84
C LEU A 398 1.40 -23.60 -22.49
N TRP A 399 0.11 -23.89 -22.42
CA TRP A 399 -0.65 -23.87 -21.18
C TRP A 399 -1.28 -25.25 -20.97
N PRO A 400 -1.48 -25.68 -19.71
CA PRO A 400 -2.27 -26.89 -19.46
C PRO A 400 -3.65 -26.71 -20.11
N ARG A 401 -3.98 -27.57 -21.07
CA ARG A 401 -5.36 -27.67 -21.57
C ARG A 401 -6.18 -28.26 -20.44
N VAL A 402 -7.01 -27.44 -19.79
CA VAL A 402 -7.95 -27.96 -18.79
C VAL A 402 -8.83 -29.01 -19.51
N PRO A 403 -8.88 -30.26 -19.03
CA PRO A 403 -9.72 -31.28 -19.63
C PRO A 403 -11.17 -30.81 -19.73
N LYS A 404 -11.82 -31.06 -20.87
CA LYS A 404 -13.25 -30.76 -21.02
C LYS A 404 -14.02 -31.49 -19.92
N GLY A 405 -14.73 -30.74 -19.08
CA GLY A 405 -15.61 -31.29 -18.05
C GLY A 405 -15.14 -31.15 -16.60
N THR A 406 -13.98 -30.56 -16.32
CA THR A 406 -13.57 -30.25 -14.93
C THR A 406 -14.49 -29.17 -14.33
N PRO A 407 -15.38 -29.49 -13.36
CA PRO A 407 -16.31 -28.52 -12.79
C PRO A 407 -15.53 -27.43 -12.04
N GLY A 408 -15.86 -26.16 -12.30
CA GLY A 408 -15.17 -25.00 -11.69
C GLY A 408 -13.94 -24.48 -12.45
N LEU A 409 -13.46 -25.21 -13.47
CA LEU A 409 -12.30 -24.82 -14.30
C LEU A 409 -12.63 -24.81 -15.81
N SER A 410 -13.91 -24.89 -16.17
CA SER A 410 -14.35 -24.89 -17.57
C SER A 410 -14.15 -23.53 -18.24
N GLY A 411 -13.15 -23.41 -19.10
CA GLY A 411 -12.99 -22.27 -20.02
C GLY A 411 -11.62 -21.58 -19.90
N THR A 412 -10.71 -21.98 -20.79
CA THR A 412 -9.64 -21.15 -21.40
C THR A 412 -9.30 -19.84 -20.67
N LYS A 413 -8.21 -19.85 -19.86
CA LYS A 413 -7.31 -18.73 -19.43
C LYS A 413 -6.84 -18.79 -17.97
N ALA A 414 -7.46 -19.60 -17.10
CA ALA A 414 -7.22 -19.58 -15.65
C ALA A 414 -5.80 -19.98 -15.17
N GLN A 415 -4.89 -20.39 -16.06
CA GLN A 415 -3.58 -20.97 -15.71
C GLN A 415 -2.46 -20.52 -16.65
N VAL A 416 -2.65 -19.38 -17.32
CA VAL A 416 -1.64 -18.80 -18.24
C VAL A 416 -0.32 -18.50 -17.55
N TRP A 417 -0.31 -18.34 -16.23
CA TRP A 417 0.92 -18.17 -15.48
C TRP A 417 1.89 -19.35 -15.59
N ARG A 418 1.43 -20.56 -15.96
CA ARG A 418 2.27 -21.76 -16.02
C ARG A 418 3.24 -21.82 -17.19
N GLY A 419 2.95 -21.09 -18.26
CA GLY A 419 3.89 -20.96 -19.37
C GLY A 419 4.78 -19.72 -19.24
N LEU A 420 4.64 -18.93 -18.18
CA LEU A 420 5.43 -17.71 -17.98
C LEU A 420 6.79 -18.03 -17.38
N LEU A 421 7.84 -17.50 -18.00
CA LEU A 421 9.22 -17.64 -17.55
C LEU A 421 9.81 -16.23 -17.32
N PRO A 422 9.72 -15.69 -16.09
CA PRO A 422 10.33 -14.41 -15.76
C PRO A 422 11.83 -14.55 -15.53
N PHE A 423 12.58 -13.52 -15.89
CA PHE A 423 13.96 -13.30 -15.49
C PHE A 423 14.04 -11.93 -14.82
N PHE A 424 14.69 -11.85 -13.67
CA PHE A 424 14.75 -10.61 -12.90
C PHE A 424 16.10 -10.41 -12.21
N GLU A 425 16.39 -9.14 -11.93
CA GLU A 425 17.51 -8.64 -11.14
C GLU A 425 17.03 -7.46 -10.30
N HIS A 426 17.58 -7.30 -9.10
CA HIS A 426 17.26 -6.18 -8.23
C HIS A 426 18.15 -4.98 -8.57
N ALA A 427 17.56 -3.82 -8.84
CA ALA A 427 18.29 -2.66 -9.34
C ALA A 427 17.92 -1.36 -8.64
N ASN A 428 18.91 -0.47 -8.50
CA ASN A 428 18.66 0.91 -8.10
C ASN A 428 18.13 1.72 -9.29
N ILE A 429 16.80 1.83 -9.37
CA ILE A 429 16.07 2.48 -10.46
C ILE A 429 16.08 4.01 -10.39
N ALA A 430 16.58 4.60 -9.30
CA ALA A 430 16.80 6.03 -9.17
C ALA A 430 18.12 6.51 -9.83
N ASN A 431 19.00 5.57 -10.20
CA ASN A 431 20.24 5.82 -10.90
C ASN A 431 20.17 5.25 -12.32
N GLY A 432 20.21 6.12 -13.34
CA GLY A 432 20.06 5.72 -14.74
C GLY A 432 21.12 4.74 -15.22
N ASP A 433 22.38 4.91 -14.80
CA ASP A 433 23.49 4.03 -15.20
C ASP A 433 23.38 2.65 -14.56
N ASN A 434 23.06 2.59 -13.26
CA ASN A 434 22.84 1.33 -12.55
C ASN A 434 21.63 0.58 -13.13
N TYR A 435 20.53 1.30 -13.37
CA TYR A 435 19.36 0.74 -14.03
C TYR A 435 19.68 0.18 -15.42
N LEU A 436 20.41 0.92 -16.27
CA LEU A 436 20.80 0.44 -17.59
C LEU A 436 21.74 -0.77 -17.53
N LEU A 437 22.71 -0.75 -16.62
CA LEU A 437 23.64 -1.86 -16.41
C LEU A 437 22.88 -3.13 -16.03
N LEU A 438 22.01 -3.06 -15.02
CA LEU A 438 21.27 -4.22 -14.52
C LEU A 438 20.20 -4.68 -15.52
N LYS A 439 19.62 -3.75 -16.29
CA LYS A 439 18.76 -4.10 -17.44
C LYS A 439 19.51 -4.88 -18.52
N LYS A 440 20.76 -4.52 -18.82
CA LYS A 440 21.62 -5.30 -19.73
C LYS A 440 21.98 -6.67 -19.14
N GLN A 441 22.23 -6.75 -17.83
CA GLN A 441 22.54 -8.01 -17.16
C GLN A 441 21.34 -8.97 -17.18
N VAL A 442 20.12 -8.52 -16.86
CA VAL A 442 18.93 -9.39 -16.92
C VAL A 442 18.65 -9.84 -18.36
N ALA A 443 18.83 -8.97 -19.36
CA ALA A 443 18.70 -9.35 -20.78
C ALA A 443 19.70 -10.44 -21.18
N ARG A 444 20.99 -10.28 -20.82
CA ARG A 444 22.02 -11.27 -21.09
C ARG A 444 21.78 -12.58 -20.32
N LYS A 445 21.38 -12.49 -19.05
CA LYS A 445 21.03 -13.65 -18.21
C LYS A 445 19.89 -14.45 -18.83
N ALA A 446 18.83 -13.79 -19.28
CA ALA A 446 17.72 -14.44 -19.95
C ALA A 446 18.18 -15.20 -21.19
N LEU A 447 18.92 -14.54 -22.10
CA LEU A 447 19.44 -15.19 -23.31
C LEU A 447 20.39 -16.35 -23.00
N ALA A 448 21.29 -16.19 -22.02
CA ALA A 448 22.22 -17.26 -21.62
C ALA A 448 21.48 -18.49 -21.09
N VAL A 449 20.52 -18.32 -20.19
CA VAL A 449 19.72 -19.44 -19.67
C VAL A 449 18.92 -20.10 -20.79
N LEU A 450 18.29 -19.32 -21.67
CA LEU A 450 17.55 -19.86 -22.81
C LEU A 450 18.49 -20.61 -23.77
N ALA A 451 19.74 -20.16 -23.94
CA ALA A 451 20.72 -20.83 -24.78
C ALA A 451 21.12 -22.17 -24.19
N ASP A 452 21.27 -22.24 -22.86
CA ASP A 452 21.56 -23.47 -22.14
C ASP A 452 20.42 -24.48 -22.28
N VAL A 453 19.17 -24.02 -22.18
CA VAL A 453 17.99 -24.85 -22.44
C VAL A 453 17.96 -25.31 -23.90
N CYS A 454 18.19 -24.42 -24.87
CA CYS A 454 18.15 -24.78 -26.30
C CYS A 454 19.32 -25.68 -26.74
N ARG A 455 20.40 -25.80 -25.95
CA ARG A 455 21.50 -26.74 -26.25
C ARG A 455 21.12 -28.19 -26.02
N ASP A 456 20.14 -28.44 -25.18
CA ASP A 456 19.64 -29.78 -24.90
C ASP A 456 18.51 -30.15 -25.86
N LYS A 457 18.76 -31.16 -26.68
CA LYS A 457 17.86 -31.61 -27.76
C LYS A 457 16.49 -32.05 -27.26
N ARG A 458 16.38 -32.42 -25.97
CA ARG A 458 15.09 -32.73 -25.34
C ARG A 458 14.09 -31.57 -25.45
N TRP A 459 14.58 -30.36 -25.69
CA TRP A 459 13.76 -29.15 -25.76
C TRP A 459 13.50 -28.67 -27.18
N ASP A 460 13.91 -29.39 -28.21
CA ASP A 460 13.80 -28.95 -29.61
C ASP A 460 12.37 -28.65 -30.08
N ALA A 461 11.39 -29.24 -29.39
CA ALA A 461 9.97 -28.97 -29.60
C ALA A 461 9.49 -27.61 -29.06
N PHE A 462 10.33 -26.85 -28.35
CA PHE A 462 9.92 -25.61 -27.68
C PHE A 462 10.61 -24.37 -28.24
N THR A 463 9.84 -23.28 -28.27
CA THR A 463 10.31 -21.93 -28.54
C THR A 463 9.99 -20.99 -27.38
N PHE A 464 10.67 -19.86 -27.28
CA PHE A 464 10.49 -18.88 -26.21
C PHE A 464 10.13 -17.54 -26.83
N ARG A 465 8.95 -17.03 -26.51
CA ARG A 465 8.49 -15.75 -27.06
C ARG A 465 8.55 -14.66 -26.00
N TYR A 466 9.17 -13.54 -26.36
CA TYR A 466 9.19 -12.35 -25.52
C TYR A 466 7.77 -11.77 -25.36
N VAL A 467 7.39 -11.49 -24.11
CA VAL A 467 6.06 -10.99 -23.74
C VAL A 467 6.11 -9.51 -23.40
N SER A 468 6.88 -9.17 -22.37
CA SER A 468 6.92 -7.84 -21.76
C SER A 468 8.17 -7.70 -20.91
N ALA A 469 8.42 -6.49 -20.42
CA ALA A 469 9.47 -6.16 -19.47
C ALA A 469 9.01 -5.00 -18.58
N LEU A 470 9.78 -4.67 -17.54
CA LEU A 470 9.48 -3.52 -16.69
C LEU A 470 9.35 -2.19 -17.48
N ASP A 471 10.05 -2.05 -18.61
CA ASP A 471 9.98 -0.88 -19.51
C ASP A 471 9.16 -1.10 -20.78
N ASP A 472 8.42 -2.21 -20.86
CA ASP A 472 7.66 -2.60 -22.03
C ASP A 472 6.39 -3.39 -21.66
N THR A 473 5.22 -2.76 -21.82
CA THR A 473 3.95 -3.31 -21.33
C THR A 473 3.49 -4.56 -22.09
N GLY A 474 3.88 -4.73 -23.35
CA GLY A 474 3.47 -5.87 -24.19
C GLY A 474 1.99 -5.90 -24.59
N CYS A 475 1.20 -4.86 -24.29
CA CYS A 475 -0.27 -4.92 -24.46
C CYS A 475 -0.80 -4.60 -25.86
N ARG A 476 0.02 -4.01 -26.74
CA ARG A 476 -0.31 -3.51 -28.10
C ARG A 476 -1.40 -2.44 -28.22
N GLU A 477 -2.22 -2.24 -27.21
CA GLU A 477 -3.28 -1.22 -27.19
C GLU A 477 -2.80 0.13 -26.67
N GLY A 478 -1.60 0.17 -26.09
CA GLY A 478 -0.99 1.37 -25.57
C GLY A 478 0.51 1.19 -25.42
N GLU A 479 1.17 2.28 -25.07
CA GLU A 479 2.60 2.32 -24.78
C GLU A 479 2.80 2.59 -23.28
N PRO A 480 3.99 2.30 -22.73
CA PRO A 480 4.36 2.81 -21.42
C PRO A 480 4.14 4.33 -21.37
N ALA A 481 3.39 4.81 -20.38
CA ALA A 481 3.11 6.23 -20.18
C ALA A 481 4.41 7.03 -19.92
N PHE A 482 5.43 6.32 -19.43
CA PHE A 482 6.80 6.77 -19.30
C PHE A 482 7.72 5.67 -19.82
N SER A 483 8.61 6.01 -20.76
CA SER A 483 9.50 5.06 -21.43
C SER A 483 10.95 5.49 -21.27
N VAL A 484 11.82 4.54 -21.00
CA VAL A 484 13.27 4.72 -20.83
C VAL A 484 14.00 3.92 -21.89
N ALA A 485 14.82 4.59 -22.69
CA ALA A 485 15.62 3.96 -23.74
C ALA A 485 17.00 3.52 -23.22
N PRO A 486 17.61 2.47 -23.81
CA PRO A 486 17.01 1.51 -24.75
C PRO A 486 16.02 0.58 -24.03
N LYS A 487 15.01 0.03 -24.74
CA LYS A 487 14.08 -0.95 -24.15
C LYS A 487 14.77 -2.30 -23.92
N ALA A 488 14.32 -3.10 -22.95
CA ALA A 488 14.87 -4.44 -22.71
C ALA A 488 14.84 -5.35 -23.95
N CYS A 489 13.76 -5.31 -24.72
CA CYS A 489 13.63 -6.05 -25.98
C CYS A 489 14.71 -5.67 -27.01
N ASP A 490 15.03 -4.37 -27.13
CA ASP A 490 16.03 -3.89 -28.09
C ASP A 490 17.44 -4.29 -27.66
N LEU A 491 17.72 -4.29 -26.35
CA LEU A 491 18.96 -4.82 -25.79
C LEU A 491 19.12 -6.31 -26.14
N MET A 492 18.08 -7.12 -25.95
CA MET A 492 18.13 -8.55 -26.31
C MET A 492 18.36 -8.77 -27.81
N LYS A 493 17.70 -8.00 -28.68
CA LYS A 493 17.95 -8.08 -30.14
C LYS A 493 19.41 -7.81 -30.47
N SER A 494 20.01 -6.79 -29.83
CA SER A 494 21.42 -6.46 -30.06
C SER A 494 22.41 -7.49 -29.52
N MET A 495 21.98 -8.33 -28.58
CA MET A 495 22.80 -9.37 -27.95
C MET A 495 22.57 -10.76 -28.55
N LEU A 496 21.57 -10.94 -29.42
CA LEU A 496 21.15 -12.26 -29.90
C LEU A 496 22.27 -13.00 -30.65
N ASP A 497 23.10 -12.26 -31.39
CA ASP A 497 24.25 -12.80 -32.12
C ASP A 497 25.34 -13.38 -31.19
N GLU A 498 25.37 -12.98 -29.91
CA GLU A 498 26.24 -13.58 -28.88
C GLU A 498 25.80 -15.02 -28.54
N PHE A 499 24.58 -15.43 -28.93
CA PHE A 499 23.94 -16.70 -28.57
C PHE A 499 23.40 -17.44 -29.81
N PRO A 500 24.28 -18.01 -30.67
CA PRO A 500 23.89 -18.57 -31.96
C PRO A 500 22.88 -19.72 -31.87
N GLY A 501 22.84 -20.45 -30.75
CA GLY A 501 21.86 -21.52 -30.50
C GLY A 501 20.40 -21.04 -30.32
N LEU A 502 20.17 -19.72 -30.24
CA LEU A 502 18.84 -19.14 -30.06
C LEU A 502 18.13 -18.78 -31.37
N ALA A 503 18.82 -18.84 -32.50
CA ALA A 503 18.26 -18.49 -33.80
C ALA A 503 17.02 -19.35 -34.11
N GLY A 504 15.87 -18.69 -34.34
CA GLY A 504 14.59 -19.36 -34.56
C GLY A 504 13.93 -19.98 -33.32
N ARG A 505 14.64 -20.05 -32.19
CA ARG A 505 14.14 -20.59 -30.91
C ARG A 505 13.64 -19.49 -29.98
N VAL A 506 14.20 -18.29 -30.07
CA VAL A 506 13.77 -17.12 -29.30
C VAL A 506 13.10 -16.10 -30.22
N LEU A 507 11.83 -15.83 -29.97
CA LEU A 507 10.99 -14.94 -30.76
C LEU A 507 10.85 -13.60 -30.03
N LEU A 508 11.60 -12.60 -30.46
CA LEU A 508 11.57 -11.24 -29.89
C LEU A 508 10.53 -10.32 -30.57
N GLU A 509 9.74 -10.86 -31.50
CA GLU A 509 8.64 -10.14 -32.14
C GLU A 509 7.44 -10.03 -31.19
N ARG A 510 6.80 -8.86 -31.16
CA ARG A 510 5.61 -8.59 -30.34
C ARG A 510 4.34 -9.24 -30.93
N LYS A 511 4.32 -10.57 -31.00
CA LYS A 511 3.18 -11.38 -31.44
C LYS A 511 2.38 -12.03 -30.30
N VAL A 512 2.60 -11.60 -29.07
CA VAL A 512 1.94 -12.18 -27.88
C VAL A 512 0.51 -11.70 -27.66
N GLU A 513 -0.32 -12.60 -27.14
CA GLU A 513 -1.72 -12.38 -26.77
C GLU A 513 -1.87 -11.37 -25.62
N ARG A 514 -2.89 -10.50 -25.71
CA ARG A 514 -3.11 -9.37 -24.81
C ARG A 514 -3.13 -9.73 -23.32
N TYR A 515 -3.60 -10.93 -22.97
CA TYR A 515 -3.73 -11.35 -21.57
C TYR A 515 -2.41 -11.67 -20.88
N LEU A 516 -1.30 -11.77 -21.62
CA LEU A 516 0.04 -11.94 -21.05
C LEU A 516 0.76 -10.61 -20.83
N SER A 517 0.17 -9.50 -21.26
CA SER A 517 0.77 -8.18 -21.08
C SER A 517 0.91 -7.82 -19.60
N ALA A 518 1.88 -6.94 -19.30
CA ALA A 518 2.09 -6.44 -17.94
C ALA A 518 0.83 -5.83 -17.33
N CYS A 519 -0.01 -5.20 -18.16
CA CYS A 519 -1.28 -4.60 -17.75
C CYS A 519 -2.32 -5.62 -17.23
N CYS A 520 -2.11 -6.91 -17.48
CA CYS A 520 -2.97 -8.00 -17.04
C CYS A 520 -2.36 -8.80 -15.88
N PHE A 521 -1.18 -8.44 -15.38
CA PHE A 521 -0.55 -9.17 -14.27
C PHE A 521 -1.41 -9.29 -13.02
N PRO A 522 -2.22 -8.30 -12.59
CA PRO A 522 -3.13 -8.53 -11.47
C PRO A 522 -4.09 -9.69 -11.69
N ASP A 523 -4.60 -9.87 -12.91
CA ASP A 523 -5.45 -11.01 -13.25
C ASP A 523 -4.66 -12.32 -13.15
N ILE A 524 -3.43 -12.34 -13.66
CA ILE A 524 -2.54 -13.52 -13.60
C ILE A 524 -2.20 -13.89 -12.16
N VAL A 525 -1.90 -12.90 -11.32
CA VAL A 525 -1.60 -13.06 -9.89
C VAL A 525 -2.83 -13.55 -9.13
N ARG A 526 -4.02 -12.98 -9.40
CA ARG A 526 -5.29 -13.47 -8.85
C ARG A 526 -5.53 -14.92 -9.22
N ASP A 527 -5.38 -15.26 -10.50
CA ASP A 527 -5.64 -16.60 -11.00
C ASP A 527 -4.63 -17.60 -10.40
N TYR A 528 -3.39 -17.17 -10.13
CA TYR A 528 -2.42 -17.94 -9.34
C TYR A 528 -2.90 -18.15 -7.91
N TYR A 529 -3.27 -17.08 -7.18
CA TYR A 529 -3.76 -17.20 -5.81
C TYR A 529 -5.03 -18.03 -5.66
N ALA A 530 -5.88 -18.07 -6.68
CA ALA A 530 -7.05 -18.95 -6.71
C ALA A 530 -6.68 -20.45 -6.77
N THR A 531 -5.45 -20.77 -7.18
CA THR A 531 -4.93 -22.15 -7.24
C THR A 531 -4.10 -22.54 -6.02
N VAL A 532 -3.63 -21.56 -5.23
CA VAL A 532 -2.88 -21.82 -4.00
C VAL A 532 -3.87 -21.99 -2.84
N PRO A 533 -3.98 -23.15 -2.18
CA PRO A 533 -4.69 -23.28 -0.91
C PRO A 533 -4.00 -22.42 0.15
N LEU A 534 -4.58 -21.24 0.40
CA LEU A 534 -4.29 -20.43 1.58
C LEU A 534 -5.11 -21.04 2.73
N HIS A 535 -4.43 -21.51 3.79
CA HIS A 535 -5.04 -22.20 4.91
C HIS A 535 -5.43 -21.26 6.04
#